data_AF-A0A848ERG4-F1
#
_entry.id   AF-A0A848ERG4-F1
#
_cell.length_a   1.000
_cell.length_b   1.000
_cell.length_c   1.000
_cell.angle_alpha   90.00
_cell.angle_beta   90.00
_cell.angle_gamma   90.00
#
_symmetry.space_group_name_H-M   'P 1'
#
loop_
_entity.id
_entity.type
_entity.pdbx_description
1 polymer ?
#
loop_
_entity_poly.entity_id
_entity_poly.type
_entity_poly.pdbx_seq_one_letter_code
_entity_poly.pdbx_strand_id
1 'polypeptide(L)' 'MTRFEKDYHEMLKGAGLYILQGRRAEIQKLKKEQRACKNRFRFQCICQELSRLEREYEALEELY' A
#
# COMPACT_ATOMS: atom_id res chain seq x y z
N MET A 1 0.67 -10.46 13.65
CA MET A 1 1.12 -9.12 13.24
C MET A 1 0.82 -8.93 11.76
N THR A 2 -0.03 -7.96 11.42
CA THR A 2 -0.33 -7.62 10.02
C THR A 2 0.91 -7.05 9.32
N ARG A 3 0.92 -6.98 7.98
CA ARG A 3 2.04 -6.38 7.25
C ARG A 3 2.21 -4.90 7.62
N PHE A 4 1.11 -4.18 7.80
CA PHE A 4 1.11 -2.80 8.29
C PHE A 4 1.77 -2.67 9.67
N GLU A 5 1.42 -3.52 10.63
CA GLU A 5 2.05 -3.49 11.97
C GLU A 5 3.56 -3.76 11.92
N LYS A 6 4.01 -4.71 11.07
CA LYS A 6 5.44 -4.95 10.88
C LYS A 6 6.15 -3.72 10.34
N ASP A 7 5.58 -3.11 9.30
CA ASP A 7 6.11 -1.91 8.67
C ASP A 7 6.17 -0.75 9.67
N TYR A 8 5.10 -0.52 10.44
CA TYR A 8 5.05 0.48 11.51
C TYR A 8 6.21 0.31 12.52
N HIS A 9 6.46 -0.93 12.98
CA HIS A 9 7.56 -1.20 13.90
C HIS A 9 8.93 -1.02 13.27
N GLU A 10 9.10 -1.33 11.99
CA GLU A 10 10.36 -1.12 11.28
C GLU A 10 10.61 0.36 10.97
N MET A 11 9.56 1.16 10.73
CA MET A 11 9.69 2.62 10.62
C MET A 11 10.22 3.24 11.91
N LEU A 12 9.71 2.82 13.06
CA LEU A 12 10.22 3.25 14.38
C LEU A 12 11.68 2.87 14.62
N LYS A 13 12.18 1.83 13.93
CA LYS A 13 13.60 1.41 13.99
C LYS A 13 14.50 2.17 13.00
N GLY A 14 13.95 3.11 12.22
CA GLY A 14 14.69 3.94 11.28
C GLY A 14 14.68 3.45 9.83
N ALA A 15 13.89 2.43 9.47
CA ALA A 15 13.80 1.92 8.10
C ALA A 15 12.72 2.61 7.23
N GLY A 16 12.25 3.80 7.64
CA GLY A 16 11.08 4.47 7.08
C GLY A 16 11.08 4.67 5.57
N LEU A 17 12.20 5.17 5.01
CA LEU A 17 12.31 5.44 3.57
C LEU A 17 12.12 4.19 2.71
N TYR A 18 12.72 3.06 3.11
CA TYR A 18 12.65 1.80 2.35
C TYR A 18 11.24 1.23 2.35
N ILE A 19 10.55 1.34 3.49
CA ILE A 19 9.17 0.86 3.66
C ILE A 19 8.21 1.70 2.81
N LEU A 20 8.32 3.03 2.87
CA LEU A 20 7.51 3.93 2.05
C LEU A 20 7.73 3.66 0.55
N GLN A 21 8.98 3.50 0.11
CA GLN A 21 9.28 3.16 -1.27
C GLN A 21 8.65 1.82 -1.70
N GLY A 22 8.77 0.78 -0.86
CA GLY A 22 8.19 -0.54 -1.12
C GLY A 22 6.66 -0.49 -1.22
N ARG A 23 6.00 0.18 -0.28
CA ARG A 23 4.54 0.36 -0.29
C ARG A 23 4.06 1.17 -1.48
N ARG A 24 4.77 2.24 -1.84
CA ARG A 24 4.45 3.04 -3.03
C ARG A 24 4.57 2.22 -4.31
N ALA A 25 5.59 1.37 -4.43
CA ALA A 25 5.75 0.48 -5.57
C ALA A 25 4.62 -0.54 -5.68
N GLU A 26 4.17 -1.11 -4.56
CA GLU A 26 3.04 -2.04 -4.49
C GLU A 26 1.73 -1.38 -4.95
N ILE A 27 1.43 -0.18 -4.43
CA ILE A 27 0.27 0.62 -4.86
C ILE A 27 0.33 0.92 -6.35
N GLN A 28 1.50 1.32 -6.88
CA GLN A 28 1.66 1.58 -8.31
C GLN A 28 1.43 0.33 -9.17
N LYS A 29 1.90 -0.84 -8.72
CA LYS A 29 1.68 -2.11 -9.41
C LYS A 29 0.18 -2.44 -9.45
N LEU A 30 -0.51 -2.34 -8.33
CA LEU A 30 -1.96 -2.56 -8.24
C LEU A 30 -2.75 -1.55 -9.10
N LYS A 31 -2.34 -0.28 -9.15
CA LYS A 31 -2.93 0.72 -10.07
C LYS A 31 -2.74 0.36 -11.54
N LYS A 32 -1.59 -0.20 -11.92
CA LYS A 32 -1.39 -0.71 -13.30
C LYS A 32 -2.30 -1.89 -13.59
N GLU A 33 -2.42 -2.84 -12.66
CA GLU A 33 -3.33 -3.98 -12.79
C GLU A 33 -4.80 -3.54 -12.88
N GLN A 34 -5.21 -2.57 -12.06
CA GLN A 34 -6.53 -1.95 -12.10
C GLN A 34 -6.87 -1.41 -13.51
N ARG A 35 -5.95 -0.63 -14.10
CA ARG A 35 -6.13 -0.02 -15.43
C ARG A 35 -6.23 -1.07 -16.55
N ALA A 36 -5.51 -2.19 -16.40
CA ALA A 36 -5.56 -3.30 -17.35
C ALA A 36 -6.77 -4.22 -17.13
N CYS A 37 -7.47 -4.11 -16.00
CA CYS A 37 -8.54 -5.02 -15.62
C CYS A 37 -9.83 -4.76 -16.41
N LYS A 38 -10.18 -5.68 -17.32
CA LYS A 38 -11.46 -5.64 -18.06
C LYS A 38 -12.65 -6.19 -17.26
N ASN A 39 -12.38 -6.94 -16.19
CA ASN A 39 -13.41 -7.55 -15.35
C ASN A 39 -13.88 -6.56 -14.28
N ARG A 40 -15.16 -6.17 -14.31
CA ARG A 40 -15.74 -5.19 -13.39
C ARG A 40 -15.72 -5.61 -11.92
N PHE A 41 -15.96 -6.89 -11.64
CA PHE A 41 -15.91 -7.41 -10.27
C PHE A 41 -14.49 -7.33 -9.71
N ARG A 42 -13.52 -7.84 -10.48
CA ARG A 42 -12.10 -7.78 -10.08
C ARG A 42 -11.60 -6.34 -9.97
N PHE A 43 -12.06 -5.43 -10.84
CA PHE A 43 -11.78 -4.00 -10.73
C PHE A 43 -12.26 -3.43 -9.40
N GLN A 44 -13.49 -3.72 -8.97
CA GLN A 44 -14.01 -3.27 -7.68
C GLN A 44 -13.20 -3.81 -6.50
N CYS A 45 -12.80 -5.09 -6.53
CA CYS A 45 -11.93 -5.65 -5.49
C CYS A 45 -10.57 -4.93 -5.44
N ILE A 46 -9.97 -4.65 -6.60
CA ILE A 46 -8.69 -3.91 -6.68
C ILE A 46 -8.86 -2.48 -6.15
N CYS A 47 -9.99 -1.80 -6.44
CA CYS A 47 -10.28 -0.48 -5.89
C CYS A 47 -10.37 -0.48 -4.35
N GLN A 48 -11.04 -1.49 -3.77
CA GLN A 48 -11.16 -1.64 -2.32
C GLN A 48 -9.78 -1.87 -1.69
N GLU A 49 -8.98 -2.74 -2.30
CA GLU A 49 -7.62 -3.03 -1.82
C GLU A 49 -6.69 -1.83 -1.95
N LEU A 50 -6.73 -1.10 -3.07
CA LEU A 50 -6.01 0.15 -3.25
C LEU A 50 -6.39 1.19 -2.18
N SER A 51 -7.68 1.36 -1.91
CA SER A 51 -8.15 2.31 -0.90
C SER A 51 -7.64 1.97 0.50
N ARG A 52 -7.57 0.67 0.84
CA ARG A 52 -6.98 0.20 2.10
C ARG A 52 -5.49 0.51 2.15
N LEU A 53 -4.74 0.15 1.10
CA LEU A 53 -3.29 0.33 1.04
C LEU A 53 -2.88 1.81 1.01
N GLU A 54 -3.66 2.67 0.37
CA GLU A 54 -3.42 4.12 0.36
C GLU A 54 -3.60 4.72 1.75
N ARG A 55 -4.64 4.32 2.50
CA ARG A 55 -4.82 4.75 3.90
C ARG A 55 -3.71 4.24 4.81
N GLU A 56 -3.30 2.99 4.64
CA GLU A 56 -2.15 2.44 5.38
C GLU A 56 -0.87 3.21 5.04
N TYR A 57 -0.65 3.56 3.77
CA TYR A 57 0.51 4.33 3.35
C TYR A 57 0.51 5.74 3.94
N GLU A 58 -0.63 6.44 3.90
CA GLU A 58 -0.78 7.78 4.48
C GLU A 58 -0.48 7.76 5.98
N ALA A 59 -1.00 6.77 6.71
CA ALA A 59 -0.69 6.60 8.14
C ALA A 59 0.81 6.33 8.39
N LEU A 60 1.49 5.60 7.51
CA LEU A 60 2.94 5.39 7.58
C LEU A 60 3.74 6.66 7.24
N GLU A 61 3.26 7.46 6.27
CA GLU A 61 3.88 8.71 5.84
C GLU A 61 3.75 9.80 6.92
N GLU A 62 2.63 9.87 7.65
CA GLU A 62 2.46 10.77 8.81
C GLU A 62 3.42 10.46 9.97
N LEU A 63 3.92 9.23 10.05
CA LEU A 63 4.86 8.79 11.10
C LEU A 63 6.33 9.06 10.76
N TYR A 64 6.64 9.40 9.50
CA TYR A 64 8.00 9.61 9.00
C TYR A 64 8.39 11.09 9.03
#